data_AF-A0A150JYR9-F1
#
_entry.id   AF-A0A150JYR9-F1
#
_cell.length_a   1.000
_cell.length_b   1.000
_cell.length_c   1.000
_cell.angle_alpha   90.00
_cell.angle_beta   90.00
_cell.angle_gamma   90.00
#
_symmetry.space_group_name_H-M   'P 1'
#
loop_
_entity.id
_entity.type
_entity.pdbx_description
1 polymer ?
#
loop_
_entity_poly.entity_id
_entity_poly.type
_entity_poly.pdbx_seq_one_letter_code
_entity_poly.pdbx_strand_id
1 'polypeptide(L)' 'MVNIGSYETKMDDNGWTARTRDGSLSAQYEHTIAVTKDGIVIITDQED' A
#
# COMPACT_ATOMS: atom_id res chain seq x y z
N MET A 1 -0.45 -2.21 -2.31
CA MET A 1 0.85 -2.90 -2.49
C MET A 1 0.73 -3.79 -3.72
N VAL A 2 1.70 -3.74 -4.63
CA VAL A 2 1.74 -4.58 -5.83
C VAL A 2 3.16 -5.12 -5.98
N ASN A 3 3.27 -6.42 -6.26
CA ASN A 3 4.54 -7.12 -6.42
C ASN A 3 4.82 -7.39 -7.90
N ILE A 4 6.09 -7.40 -8.30
CA ILE A 4 6.49 -7.79 -9.67
C ILE A 4 6.33 -9.31 -9.87
N GLY A 5 6.62 -10.10 -8.84
CA GLY A 5 6.51 -11.55 -8.86
C GLY A 5 5.21 -12.08 -8.23
N SER A 6 5.34 -13.06 -7.33
CA SER A 6 4.22 -13.69 -6.63
C SER A 6 3.54 -12.75 -5.63
N TYR A 7 2.25 -12.97 -5.39
CA TYR A 7 1.49 -12.26 -4.36
C TYR A 7 1.81 -12.75 -2.94
N GLU A 8 2.44 -13.91 -2.79
CA GLU A 8 2.71 -14.51 -1.49
C GLU A 8 3.67 -13.64 -0.64
N THR A 9 3.36 -13.51 0.64
CA THR A 9 4.17 -12.75 1.61
C THR A 9 4.56 -13.60 2.82
N LYS A 10 5.55 -13.10 3.56
CA LYS A 10 5.91 -13.60 4.89
C LYS A 10 6.19 -12.42 5.82
N MET A 11 5.99 -12.65 7.11
CA MET A 11 6.43 -11.75 8.18
C MET A 11 7.84 -12.16 8.61
N ASP A 12 8.73 -11.20 8.80
CA ASP A 12 10.02 -11.45 9.45
C ASP A 12 9.85 -11.72 10.95
N ASP A 13 10.87 -12.30 11.57
CA ASP A 13 10.88 -12.64 13.00
C ASP A 13 10.73 -11.42 13.94
N ASN A 14 10.89 -10.21 13.40
CA ASN A 14 10.65 -8.97 14.14
C ASN A 14 9.15 -8.64 14.34
N GLY A 15 8.25 -9.37 13.66
CA GLY A 15 6.80 -9.19 13.76
C GLY A 15 6.23 -7.98 13.00
N TRP A 16 7.05 -7.28 12.19
CA TRP A 16 6.65 -6.05 11.49
C TRP A 16 6.92 -6.08 10.00
N THR A 17 8.08 -6.57 9.56
CA THR A 17 8.44 -6.47 8.13
C THR A 17 7.70 -7.53 7.33
N ALA A 18 6.77 -7.10 6.47
CA ALA A 18 6.21 -7.95 5.43
C ALA A 18 7.14 -7.96 4.20
N ARG A 19 7.57 -9.14 3.76
CA ARG A 19 8.37 -9.34 2.53
C ARG A 19 7.65 -10.24 1.55
N THR A 20 7.90 -10.03 0.26
CA THR A 20 7.53 -11.00 -0.79
C THR A 20 8.26 -12.32 -0.55
N ARG A 21 7.56 -13.45 -0.69
CA ARG A 21 8.20 -14.77 -0.45
C ARG A 21 9.27 -15.08 -1.49
N ASP A 22 9.11 -14.58 -2.71
CA ASP A 22 10.04 -14.78 -3.82
C ASP A 22 11.18 -13.73 -3.87
N GLY A 23 11.20 -12.76 -2.94
CA GLY A 23 12.22 -11.72 -2.88
C GLY A 23 12.14 -10.65 -3.98
N SER A 24 11.09 -10.67 -4.81
CA SER A 24 10.87 -9.66 -5.85
C SER A 24 10.48 -8.29 -5.26
N LEU A 25 10.62 -7.22 -6.06
CA LEU A 25 10.28 -5.86 -5.64
C LEU A 25 8.77 -5.68 -5.45
N SER A 26 8.42 -4.79 -4.51
CA SER A 26 7.05 -4.36 -4.23
C SER A 26 6.96 -2.84 -4.14
N ALA A 27 5.82 -2.28 -4.52
CA ALA A 27 5.53 -0.85 -4.42
C ALA A 27 4.14 -0.60 -3.80
N GLN A 28 3.98 0.54 -3.12
CA GLN A 28 2.72 0.99 -2.54
C GLN A 28 2.57 2.50 -2.69
N TYR A 29 1.33 2.93 -2.93
CA TYR A 29 0.86 4.30 -2.75
C TYR A 29 -0.37 4.26 -1.83
N GLU A 30 -0.63 5.36 -1.13
CA GLU A 30 -1.76 5.49 -0.21
C GLU A 30 -2.29 6.92 -0.22
N HIS A 31 -3.61 7.04 -0.19
CA HIS A 31 -4.33 8.26 0.12
C HIS A 31 -5.42 7.98 1.15
N THR A 32 -5.61 8.91 2.07
CA THR A 32 -6.80 8.93 2.94
C THR A 32 -7.93 9.67 2.22
N ILE A 33 -9.12 9.09 2.17
CA ILE A 33 -10.30 9.67 1.51
C ILE A 33 -11.46 9.93 2.48
N ALA A 34 -12.22 11.00 2.23
CA ALA A 34 -13.50 11.29 2.89
C ALA A 34 -14.65 11.14 1.88
N VAL A 35 -15.69 10.39 2.24
CA VAL A 35 -16.93 10.30 1.47
C VAL A 35 -17.89 11.39 1.96
N THR A 36 -18.34 12.25 1.06
CA THR A 36 -19.24 13.38 1.36
C THR A 36 -20.51 13.27 0.53
N LYS A 37 -21.50 14.13 0.82
CA LYS A 37 -22.73 14.23 0.02
C LYS A 37 -22.45 14.63 -1.45
N ASP A 38 -21.36 15.35 -1.69
CA ASP A 38 -21.02 15.95 -2.99
C ASP A 38 -19.98 15.11 -3.77
N GLY A 39 -19.46 14.02 -3.17
CA GLY A 39 -18.46 13.14 -3.78
C GLY A 39 -17.36 12.69 -2.82
N ILE A 40 -16.25 12.21 -3.39
CA ILE A 40 -15.06 11.79 -2.64
C ILE A 40 -14.05 12.93 -2.60
N VAL A 41 -13.46 13.16 -1.44
CA VAL A 41 -12.35 14.10 -1.24
C VAL A 41 -11.10 13.31 -0.88
N ILE A 42 -9.98 13.59 -1.56
CA ILE A 42 -8.66 13.06 -1.21
C ILE A 42 -8.06 13.99 -0.14
N ILE A 43 -8.00 13.53 1.12
CA ILE A 43 -7.59 14.37 2.27
C ILE A 43 -6.08 14.60 2.32
N THR A 44 -5.34 13.76 1.61
CA THR A 44 -3.86 13.75 1.57
C THR A 44 -3.36 14.12 0.18
N ASP A 45 -4.20 14.82 -0.59
CA ASP A 45 -3.78 15.36 -1.88
C ASP A 45 -2.64 16.35 -1.66
N GLN A 46 -1.67 16.36 -2.57
CA GLN A 46 -0.47 17.20 -2.45
C GLN A 46 -0.56 18.52 -3.21
N GLU A 47 -1.73 18.83 -3.83
CA GLU A 47 -2.07 20.05 -4.56
C GLU A 47 -0.87 20.94 -4.94
N ASP A 48 -0.47 20.98 -6.22
CA ASP A 48 0.54 21.95 -6.69
C ASP A 48 0.19 23.41 -6.33
#